data_AF-A0A1N6NB53-F1
#
_entry.id   AF-A0A1N6NB53-F1
#
_cell.length_a   1.000
_cell.length_b   1.000
_cell.length_c   1.000
_cell.angle_alpha   90.00
_cell.angle_beta   90.00
_cell.angle_gamma   90.00
#
_symmetry.space_group_name_H-M   'P 1'
#
loop_
_entity.id
_entity.type
_entity.pdbx_description
1 polymer ?
#
loop_
_entity_poly.entity_id
_entity_poly.type
_entity_poly.pdbx_seq_one_letter_code
_entity_poly.pdbx_strand_id
1 'polypeptide(L)'
;MDKTSDQPREKVLLASVMAAASNPGWLTSDRVEALAGGHGMLNIPVVAVCNVIATELRRGVSPEVKFADAVHQPIDDLLAKAIQVAKDGGADGANAALIAATILYLAGANAQVGIPAGNRKLGSSARMIAGVSRSGLAAVPTAKMNNKISGFAAVSAVYDAMIKGELSPIQGRDIPEGVGGGVMVGHGALGEDFIFPGMAEKGAAVGTKAMMDAMSGAGMPSQKFLSALFGAAAILEIIHPDADVREEYGPYGKVTSAYVAGMSAVRTAGLPEKLHVRITGKEVDTAKLIGDLGLILKDIGGPTVIGIMALDEIVSIFEEGLAGAGAGPVNPPLGHVCGDAVIALLCLLEDGSTEQGVAKALRERRQATSFDPDTAMIAMNIIGRKATQVCNGPVTNAMILSSTPVLTRVLYDRACRTYDDLSAGKSLGDIVRELDHERQLLVERRGAEALTKAKGKTVKVHFTKIAKGARRSSKMAARWLAFDPALDAEVTLGDETIHMEGIINRVVPEVAQGIGRERAPFLSALAPFASELLLAGNVIINVTVPAVVAAAMGRMSPSDAALEAQSAGIISAGIPGTKAKAEAAALVAVDTLAL
;
A
#
# COMPACT_ATOMS: atom_id res chain seq x y z
N MET A 1 41.95 37.76 7.57
CA MET A 1 41.64 37.98 9.00
C MET A 1 40.36 37.23 9.30
N ASP A 2 40.51 36.19 10.11
CA ASP A 2 39.54 35.16 10.50
C ASP A 2 38.18 35.70 10.98
N LYS A 3 37.10 35.06 10.54
CA LYS A 3 35.73 35.22 11.07
C LYS A 3 35.05 33.86 11.35
N THR A 4 35.84 32.81 11.59
CA THR A 4 35.38 31.41 11.55
C THR A 4 35.47 30.65 12.87
N SER A 5 35.49 31.32 14.02
CA SER A 5 35.41 30.63 15.32
C SER A 5 34.16 31.04 16.10
N ASP A 6 33.31 30.05 16.37
CA ASP A 6 32.06 30.08 17.15
C ASP A 6 30.85 30.76 16.51
N GLN A 7 30.29 30.14 15.47
CA GLN A 7 28.84 30.10 15.41
C GLN A 7 28.36 29.26 16.61
N PRO A 8 27.48 29.79 17.48
CA PRO A 8 26.97 29.02 18.61
C PRO A 8 26.31 27.75 18.09
N ARG A 9 26.76 26.58 18.55
CA ARG A 9 26.23 25.24 18.18
C ARG A 9 24.72 25.24 17.95
N GLU A 10 23.97 25.83 18.88
CA GLU A 10 22.51 25.93 18.83
C GLU A 10 21.97 26.66 17.59
N LYS A 11 22.65 27.71 17.10
CA LYS A 11 22.27 28.39 15.85
C LYS A 11 22.41 27.47 14.65
N VAL A 12 23.52 26.73 14.58
CA VAL A 12 23.76 25.77 13.50
C VAL A 12 22.71 24.67 13.52
N LEU A 13 22.43 24.10 14.70
CA LEU A 13 21.44 23.05 14.85
C LEU A 13 20.03 23.53 14.47
N LEU A 14 19.62 24.71 14.97
CA LEU A 14 18.32 25.28 14.64
C LEU A 14 18.17 25.55 13.15
N ALA A 15 19.15 26.20 12.53
CA ALA A 15 19.15 26.47 11.09
C ALA A 15 19.11 25.17 10.28
N SER A 16 19.87 24.15 10.69
CA SER A 16 19.94 22.87 9.99
C SER A 16 18.64 22.08 10.05
N VAL A 17 18.05 21.95 11.24
CA VAL A 17 16.78 21.24 11.43
C VAL A 17 15.65 21.96 10.68
N MET A 18 15.62 23.30 10.75
CA MET A 18 14.58 24.07 10.07
C MET A 18 14.72 24.01 8.55
N ALA A 19 15.93 24.14 8.04
CA ALA A 19 16.18 24.06 6.61
C ALA A 19 15.83 22.67 6.04
N ALA A 20 16.26 21.59 6.70
CA ALA A 20 15.93 20.22 6.28
C ALA A 20 14.40 19.98 6.25
N ALA A 21 13.67 20.51 7.24
CA ALA A 21 12.21 20.35 7.34
C ALA A 21 11.39 21.33 6.48
N SER A 22 12.02 22.33 5.86
CA SER A 22 11.33 23.42 5.15
C SER A 22 10.53 22.93 3.95
N ASN A 23 11.00 21.88 3.28
CA ASN A 23 10.28 21.24 2.19
C ASN A 23 10.27 19.71 2.40
N PRO A 24 9.10 19.05 2.47
CA PRO A 24 9.04 17.60 2.66
C PRO A 24 9.76 16.83 1.54
N GLY A 25 9.77 17.38 0.32
CA GLY A 25 10.48 16.82 -0.83
C GLY A 25 12.00 16.92 -0.76
N TRP A 26 12.59 17.54 0.27
CA TRP A 26 14.04 17.53 0.51
C TRP A 26 14.48 16.36 1.39
N LEU A 27 13.56 15.72 2.10
CA LEU A 27 13.83 14.55 2.94
C LEU A 27 13.67 13.23 2.20
N THR A 28 13.44 13.27 0.89
CA THR A 28 13.27 12.08 0.05
C THR A 28 13.91 12.21 -1.33
N SER A 29 14.40 11.09 -1.88
CA SER A 29 14.81 10.99 -3.28
C SER A 29 13.64 10.68 -4.22
N ASP A 30 12.49 10.30 -3.70
CA ASP A 30 11.28 10.11 -4.50
C ASP A 30 10.83 11.44 -5.11
N ARG A 31 10.24 11.35 -6.31
CA ARG A 31 9.68 12.50 -7.00
C ARG A 31 8.29 12.82 -6.46
N VAL A 32 8.21 13.17 -5.17
CA VAL A 32 6.93 13.43 -4.47
C VAL A 32 6.09 14.57 -5.07
N GLU A 33 6.72 15.49 -5.79
CA GLU A 33 6.01 16.48 -6.61
C GLU A 33 5.18 15.82 -7.71
N ALA A 34 5.73 14.81 -8.39
CA ALA A 34 5.03 14.08 -9.43
C ALA A 34 3.85 13.26 -8.88
N LEU A 35 3.95 12.79 -7.63
CA LEU A 35 2.85 12.08 -6.94
C LEU A 35 1.62 12.96 -6.71
N ALA A 36 1.80 14.29 -6.54
CA ALA A 36 0.66 15.20 -6.43
C ALA A 36 -0.09 15.40 -7.76
N GLY A 37 0.53 15.07 -8.88
CA GLY A 37 -0.11 14.97 -10.20
C GLY A 37 -0.54 13.56 -10.58
N GLY A 38 -0.55 12.61 -9.63
CA GLY A 38 -0.95 11.21 -9.86
C GLY A 38 0.03 10.41 -10.73
N HIS A 39 1.24 10.92 -10.98
CA HIS A 39 2.20 10.26 -11.85
C HIS A 39 2.88 9.10 -11.12
N GLY A 40 2.70 7.90 -11.68
CA GLY A 40 3.38 6.68 -11.23
C GLY A 40 2.73 5.99 -10.04
N MET A 41 2.03 6.71 -9.14
CA MET A 41 1.27 6.19 -8.00
C MET A 41 0.14 7.15 -7.58
N LEU A 42 -0.81 6.67 -6.77
CA LEU A 42 -2.03 7.40 -6.38
C LEU A 42 -2.24 7.52 -4.86
N ASN A 43 -1.17 7.49 -4.07
CA ASN A 43 -1.25 7.67 -2.62
C ASN A 43 -1.80 9.05 -2.21
N ILE A 44 -1.41 10.13 -2.90
CA ILE A 44 -1.93 11.47 -2.61
C ILE A 44 -3.46 11.56 -2.87
N PRO A 45 -4.00 11.09 -4.01
CA PRO A 45 -5.44 10.90 -4.19
C PRO A 45 -6.14 10.12 -3.08
N VAL A 46 -5.55 9.02 -2.59
CA VAL A 46 -6.11 8.25 -1.48
C VAL A 46 -6.25 9.10 -0.22
N VAL A 47 -5.20 9.83 0.17
CA VAL A 47 -5.25 10.72 1.35
C VAL A 47 -6.31 11.81 1.18
N ALA A 48 -6.40 12.41 -0.01
CA ALA A 48 -7.39 13.45 -0.30
C ALA A 48 -8.84 12.93 -0.18
N VAL A 49 -9.11 11.74 -0.70
CA VAL A 49 -10.41 11.07 -0.54
C VAL A 49 -10.72 10.79 0.92
N CYS A 50 -9.75 10.30 1.70
CA CYS A 50 -9.92 10.08 3.14
C CYS A 50 -10.29 11.38 3.88
N ASN A 51 -9.69 12.53 3.51
CA ASN A 51 -10.03 13.83 4.09
C ASN A 51 -11.48 14.25 3.82
N VAL A 52 -11.95 14.10 2.57
CA VAL A 52 -13.33 14.43 2.19
C VAL A 52 -14.31 13.53 2.94
N ILE A 53 -14.09 12.22 2.94
CA ILE A 53 -15.00 11.27 3.60
C ILE A 53 -15.04 11.52 5.11
N ALA A 54 -13.89 11.70 5.77
CA ALA A 54 -13.85 12.01 7.20
C ALA A 54 -14.62 13.29 7.53
N THR A 55 -14.49 14.33 6.70
CA THR A 55 -15.16 15.62 6.92
C THR A 55 -16.68 15.49 6.79
N GLU A 56 -17.16 14.82 5.75
CA GLU A 56 -18.60 14.75 5.45
C GLU A 56 -19.32 13.77 6.38
N LEU A 57 -18.73 12.61 6.70
CA LEU A 57 -19.36 11.66 7.62
C LEU A 57 -19.44 12.22 9.05
N ARG A 58 -18.41 12.94 9.52
CA ARG A 58 -18.45 13.60 10.84
C ARG A 58 -19.44 14.77 10.91
N ARG A 59 -19.91 15.28 9.77
CA ARG A 59 -21.03 16.24 9.68
C ARG A 59 -22.40 15.56 9.71
N GLY A 60 -22.45 14.23 9.74
CA GLY A 60 -23.68 13.44 9.75
C GLY A 60 -24.22 13.07 8.37
N VAL A 61 -23.43 13.23 7.30
CA VAL A 61 -23.82 12.72 5.97
C VAL A 61 -23.85 11.20 5.99
N SER A 62 -24.96 10.59 5.56
CA SER A 62 -25.09 9.14 5.53
C SER A 62 -24.30 8.54 4.36
N PRO A 63 -23.46 7.51 4.59
CA PRO A 63 -22.74 6.78 3.54
C PRO A 63 -23.58 5.66 2.92
N GLU A 64 -24.83 5.47 3.34
CA GLU A 64 -25.64 4.32 2.92
C GLU A 64 -26.16 4.50 1.50
N VAL A 65 -26.00 3.46 0.69
CA VAL A 65 -26.83 3.31 -0.52
C VAL A 65 -28.17 2.79 -0.04
N LYS A 66 -29.25 3.51 -0.31
CA LYS A 66 -30.59 3.17 0.19
C LYS A 66 -31.49 2.63 -0.92
N PHE A 67 -32.42 1.77 -0.53
CA PHE A 67 -33.56 1.46 -1.37
C PHE A 67 -34.50 2.66 -1.27
N ALA A 68 -34.45 3.53 -2.26
CA ALA A 68 -35.27 4.72 -2.30
C ALA A 68 -35.72 4.99 -3.72
N ASP A 69 -37.01 5.31 -3.88
CA ASP A 69 -37.56 5.85 -5.10
C ASP A 69 -37.15 7.32 -5.23
N ALA A 70 -35.86 7.53 -5.51
CA ALA A 70 -35.23 8.84 -5.58
C ALA A 70 -34.17 8.88 -6.68
N VAL A 71 -34.18 9.96 -7.45
CA VAL A 71 -33.18 10.23 -8.51
C VAL A 71 -31.80 10.52 -7.92
N HIS A 72 -31.74 11.07 -6.71
CA HIS A 72 -30.50 11.47 -6.03
C HIS A 72 -30.50 11.00 -4.58
N GLN A 73 -29.35 10.54 -4.08
CA GLN A 73 -29.13 10.15 -2.69
C GLN A 73 -27.93 10.88 -2.09
N PRO A 74 -27.86 11.09 -0.75
CA PRO A 74 -26.73 11.78 -0.12
C PRO A 74 -25.35 11.18 -0.45
N ILE A 75 -25.28 9.87 -0.66
CA ILE A 75 -24.04 9.19 -1.05
C ILE A 75 -23.55 9.62 -2.45
N ASP A 76 -24.43 10.06 -3.35
CA ASP A 76 -24.04 10.54 -4.68
C ASP A 76 -23.21 11.82 -4.58
N ASP A 77 -23.58 12.74 -3.68
CA ASP A 77 -22.80 13.96 -3.40
C ASP A 77 -21.45 13.63 -2.75
N LEU A 78 -21.43 12.64 -1.86
CA LEU A 78 -20.21 12.18 -1.20
C LEU A 78 -19.24 11.56 -2.22
N LEU A 79 -19.75 10.71 -3.11
CA LEU A 79 -19.01 10.14 -4.24
C LEU A 79 -18.49 11.24 -5.16
N ALA A 80 -19.33 12.22 -5.54
CA ALA A 80 -18.93 13.31 -6.42
C ALA A 80 -17.76 14.11 -5.84
N LYS A 81 -17.83 14.49 -4.56
CA LYS A 81 -16.73 15.19 -3.86
C LYS A 81 -15.46 14.33 -3.79
N ALA A 82 -15.58 13.06 -3.41
CA ALA A 82 -14.45 12.14 -3.29
C ALA A 82 -13.77 11.90 -4.65
N ILE A 83 -14.55 11.64 -5.71
CA ILE A 83 -14.05 11.43 -7.06
C ILE A 83 -13.36 12.69 -7.58
N GLN A 84 -13.94 13.88 -7.32
CA GLN A 84 -13.36 15.13 -7.78
C GLN A 84 -11.98 15.36 -7.15
N VAL A 85 -11.83 15.21 -5.83
CA VAL A 85 -10.51 15.42 -5.19
C VAL A 85 -9.49 14.36 -5.59
N ALA A 86 -9.92 13.14 -5.90
CA ALA A 86 -9.03 12.12 -6.45
C ALA A 86 -8.51 12.53 -7.84
N LYS A 87 -9.38 13.09 -8.69
CA LYS A 87 -9.02 13.62 -10.01
C LYS A 87 -8.14 14.86 -9.91
N ASP A 88 -8.40 15.74 -8.96
CA ASP A 88 -7.56 16.91 -8.69
C ASP A 88 -6.14 16.49 -8.26
N GLY A 89 -6.01 15.35 -7.57
CA GLY A 89 -4.73 14.69 -7.26
C GLY A 89 -4.14 13.86 -8.40
N GLY A 90 -4.72 13.91 -9.61
CA GLY A 90 -4.21 13.27 -10.82
C GLY A 90 -4.67 11.84 -11.10
N ALA A 91 -5.65 11.31 -10.36
CA ALA A 91 -6.25 10.03 -10.70
C ALA A 91 -7.11 10.15 -11.98
N ASP A 92 -6.98 9.19 -12.91
CA ASP A 92 -7.96 9.06 -13.98
C ASP A 92 -9.35 8.69 -13.43
N GLY A 93 -10.39 8.84 -14.25
CA GLY A 93 -11.77 8.62 -13.80
C GLY A 93 -12.03 7.23 -13.21
N ALA A 94 -11.49 6.16 -13.81
CA ALA A 94 -11.73 4.79 -13.34
C ALA A 94 -11.00 4.51 -12.03
N ASN A 95 -9.77 5.03 -11.89
CA ASN A 95 -9.01 4.94 -10.64
C ASN A 95 -9.67 5.78 -9.53
N ALA A 96 -10.14 6.99 -9.85
CA ALA A 96 -10.82 7.88 -8.92
C ALA A 96 -12.12 7.23 -8.39
N ALA A 97 -12.90 6.63 -9.29
CA ALA A 97 -14.11 5.89 -8.93
C ALA A 97 -13.77 4.70 -8.01
N LEU A 98 -12.74 3.90 -8.35
CA LEU A 98 -12.30 2.76 -7.54
C LEU A 98 -11.88 3.19 -6.13
N ILE A 99 -11.00 4.18 -6.03
CA ILE A 99 -10.51 4.70 -4.75
C ILE A 99 -11.68 5.20 -3.90
N ALA A 100 -12.57 6.02 -4.45
CA ALA A 100 -13.71 6.57 -3.73
C ALA A 100 -14.68 5.48 -3.25
N ALA A 101 -15.08 4.56 -4.13
CA ALA A 101 -16.01 3.48 -3.81
C ALA A 101 -15.43 2.54 -2.74
N THR A 102 -14.17 2.13 -2.87
CA THR A 102 -13.51 1.26 -1.89
C THR A 102 -13.39 1.91 -0.52
N ILE A 103 -12.97 3.18 -0.45
CA ILE A 103 -12.80 3.85 0.85
C ILE A 103 -14.16 4.12 1.51
N LEU A 104 -15.20 4.47 0.74
CA LEU A 104 -16.56 4.61 1.26
C LEU A 104 -17.11 3.28 1.79
N TYR A 105 -16.87 2.18 1.07
CA TYR A 105 -17.25 0.85 1.53
C TYR A 105 -16.61 0.53 2.89
N LEU A 106 -15.29 0.76 3.02
CA LEU A 106 -14.58 0.55 4.29
C LEU A 106 -15.08 1.49 5.40
N ALA A 107 -15.50 2.70 5.04
CA ALA A 107 -16.09 3.68 5.95
C ALA A 107 -17.56 3.39 6.33
N GLY A 108 -18.15 2.30 5.84
CA GLY A 108 -19.48 1.84 6.25
C GLY A 108 -20.57 1.87 5.18
N ALA A 109 -20.25 2.27 3.94
CA ALA A 109 -21.21 2.14 2.83
C ALA A 109 -21.46 0.68 2.47
N ASN A 110 -22.70 0.32 2.17
CA ASN A 110 -23.04 -0.95 1.55
C ASN A 110 -22.71 -0.93 0.04
N ALA A 111 -22.29 -2.07 -0.51
CA ALA A 111 -21.92 -2.17 -1.92
C ALA A 111 -23.13 -2.12 -2.87
N GLN A 112 -24.31 -2.55 -2.43
CA GLN A 112 -25.53 -2.61 -3.24
C GLN A 112 -26.80 -2.58 -2.38
N VAL A 113 -27.96 -2.41 -3.02
CA VAL A 113 -29.29 -2.56 -2.41
C VAL A 113 -30.18 -3.45 -3.27
N GLY A 114 -30.35 -4.71 -2.87
CA GLY A 114 -30.80 -5.81 -3.73
C GLY A 114 -32.28 -5.87 -4.10
N ILE A 115 -32.83 -4.89 -4.84
CA ILE A 115 -34.21 -4.96 -5.36
C ILE A 115 -34.26 -4.56 -6.86
N PRO A 116 -34.97 -5.29 -7.75
CA PRO A 116 -34.82 -5.20 -9.22
C PRO A 116 -35.10 -3.83 -9.87
N ALA A 117 -35.90 -2.96 -9.27
CA ALA A 117 -36.18 -1.61 -9.79
C ALA A 117 -35.53 -0.55 -8.90
N GLY A 118 -34.58 0.21 -9.46
CA GLY A 118 -33.82 1.21 -8.70
C GLY A 118 -32.63 0.65 -7.91
N ASN A 119 -32.19 -0.59 -8.19
CA ASN A 119 -30.97 -1.15 -7.59
C ASN A 119 -29.77 -0.24 -7.87
N ARG A 120 -29.24 0.36 -6.80
CA ARG A 120 -28.02 1.15 -6.84
C ARG A 120 -26.86 0.31 -6.32
N LYS A 121 -25.76 0.33 -7.07
CA LYS A 121 -24.49 -0.30 -6.71
C LYS A 121 -23.44 0.77 -6.58
N LEU A 122 -22.71 0.75 -5.46
CA LEU A 122 -21.70 1.75 -5.12
C LEU A 122 -20.68 1.93 -6.26
N GLY A 123 -20.18 0.82 -6.83
CA GLY A 123 -19.26 0.86 -7.96
C GLY A 123 -19.87 1.47 -9.22
N SER A 124 -21.11 1.12 -9.55
CA SER A 124 -21.80 1.67 -10.73
C SER A 124 -22.07 3.17 -10.60
N SER A 125 -22.51 3.63 -9.42
CA SER A 125 -22.73 5.04 -9.13
C SER A 125 -21.42 5.82 -9.24
N ALA A 126 -20.36 5.31 -8.61
CA ALA A 126 -19.03 5.92 -8.68
C ALA A 126 -18.53 6.05 -10.13
N ARG A 127 -18.68 4.99 -10.94
CA ARG A 127 -18.32 5.01 -12.36
C ARG A 127 -19.09 6.07 -13.14
N MET A 128 -20.41 6.13 -12.97
CA MET A 128 -21.27 7.07 -13.69
C MET A 128 -20.95 8.52 -13.32
N ILE A 129 -20.78 8.80 -12.02
CA ILE A 129 -20.38 10.12 -11.52
C ILE A 129 -18.99 10.52 -12.04
N ALA A 130 -18.05 9.57 -12.14
CA ALA A 130 -16.72 9.82 -12.69
C ALA A 130 -16.71 10.04 -14.21
N GLY A 131 -17.82 9.78 -14.92
CA GLY A 131 -17.91 9.88 -16.37
C GLY A 131 -17.19 8.74 -17.10
N VAL A 132 -17.14 7.55 -16.50
CA VAL A 132 -16.36 6.40 -16.98
C VAL A 132 -17.24 5.39 -17.72
N SER A 133 -16.74 4.90 -18.86
CA SER A 133 -17.41 3.82 -19.60
C SER A 133 -17.32 2.49 -18.86
N ARG A 134 -18.33 1.64 -18.98
CA ARG A 134 -18.26 0.27 -18.43
C ARG A 134 -17.16 -0.49 -19.17
N SER A 135 -16.33 -1.21 -18.42
CA SER A 135 -15.36 -2.17 -18.94
C SER A 135 -15.66 -3.53 -18.32
N GLY A 136 -15.33 -4.61 -19.03
CA GLY A 136 -15.35 -5.95 -18.45
C GLY A 136 -14.11 -6.20 -17.59
N LEU A 137 -14.22 -7.10 -16.61
CA LEU A 137 -13.09 -7.50 -15.75
C LEU A 137 -11.89 -8.03 -16.54
N ALA A 138 -12.15 -8.62 -17.71
CA ALA A 138 -11.10 -9.15 -18.59
C ALA A 138 -9.99 -8.12 -18.91
N ALA A 139 -10.35 -6.83 -18.99
CA ALA A 139 -9.41 -5.75 -19.29
C ALA A 139 -8.71 -5.16 -18.07
N VAL A 140 -9.12 -5.54 -16.85
CA VAL A 140 -8.56 -5.00 -15.61
C VAL A 140 -7.26 -5.75 -15.28
N PRO A 141 -6.13 -5.05 -15.09
CA PRO A 141 -4.86 -5.67 -14.71
C PRO A 141 -4.78 -5.89 -13.19
N THR A 142 -3.95 -6.81 -12.74
CA THR A 142 -3.53 -6.90 -11.33
C THR A 142 -2.57 -5.76 -10.98
N ALA A 143 -2.32 -5.58 -9.68
CA ALA A 143 -1.21 -4.75 -9.22
C ALA A 143 0.13 -5.26 -9.80
N LYS A 144 1.08 -4.35 -9.97
CA LYS A 144 2.42 -4.69 -10.46
C LYS A 144 3.22 -5.36 -9.34
N MET A 145 3.69 -6.57 -9.60
CA MET A 145 4.77 -7.21 -8.85
C MET A 145 6.05 -7.17 -9.72
N ASN A 146 6.53 -8.32 -10.19
CA ASN A 146 7.51 -8.41 -11.28
C ASN A 146 6.84 -8.40 -12.66
N ASN A 147 5.68 -9.05 -12.79
CA ASN A 147 4.80 -8.98 -13.96
C ASN A 147 3.41 -8.47 -13.55
N LYS A 148 2.50 -8.39 -14.53
CA LYS A 148 1.07 -8.12 -14.32
C LYS A 148 0.26 -9.20 -15.05
N ILE A 149 -0.81 -9.65 -14.41
CA ILE A 149 -1.83 -10.51 -15.03
C ILE A 149 -3.06 -9.65 -15.29
N SER A 150 -3.92 -10.06 -16.22
CA SER A 150 -5.23 -9.44 -16.41
C SER A 150 -6.34 -10.36 -15.88
N GLY A 151 -7.47 -9.78 -15.48
CA GLY A 151 -8.67 -10.53 -15.11
C GLY A 151 -9.20 -11.45 -16.20
N PHE A 152 -8.69 -11.33 -17.43
CA PHE A 152 -8.90 -12.29 -18.50
C PHE A 152 -8.64 -13.74 -18.07
N ALA A 153 -7.65 -14.02 -17.21
CA ALA A 153 -7.40 -15.39 -16.75
C ALA A 153 -8.60 -15.96 -15.98
N ALA A 154 -9.17 -15.19 -15.06
CA ALA A 154 -10.39 -15.59 -14.34
C ALA A 154 -11.59 -15.71 -15.29
N VAL A 155 -11.81 -14.70 -16.13
CA VAL A 155 -12.95 -14.65 -17.07
C VAL A 155 -12.89 -15.84 -18.04
N SER A 156 -11.75 -16.09 -18.67
CA SER A 156 -11.58 -17.21 -19.61
C SER A 156 -11.89 -18.54 -18.94
N ALA A 157 -11.34 -18.80 -17.75
CA ALA A 157 -11.56 -20.06 -17.05
C ALA A 157 -13.04 -20.27 -16.66
N VAL A 158 -13.73 -19.21 -16.23
CA VAL A 158 -15.16 -19.27 -15.91
C VAL A 158 -16.00 -19.56 -17.15
N TYR A 159 -15.72 -18.90 -18.28
CA TYR A 159 -16.43 -19.16 -19.54
C TYR A 159 -16.14 -20.56 -20.09
N ASP A 160 -14.90 -21.04 -19.99
CA ASP A 160 -14.55 -22.41 -20.41
C ASP A 160 -15.31 -23.46 -19.59
N ALA A 161 -15.40 -23.28 -18.26
CA ALA A 161 -16.20 -24.15 -17.40
C ALA A 161 -17.70 -24.07 -17.72
N MET A 162 -18.20 -22.89 -18.11
CA MET A 162 -19.58 -22.70 -18.53
C MET A 162 -19.89 -23.45 -19.82
N ILE A 163 -19.04 -23.34 -20.85
CA ILE A 163 -19.20 -24.01 -22.14
C ILE A 163 -19.17 -25.53 -21.98
N LYS A 164 -18.33 -26.05 -21.08
CA LYS A 164 -18.27 -27.49 -20.75
C LYS A 164 -19.46 -27.99 -19.95
N GLY A 165 -20.34 -27.10 -19.47
CA GLY A 165 -21.47 -27.46 -18.61
C GLY A 165 -21.06 -27.81 -17.19
N GLU A 166 -19.86 -27.43 -16.74
CA GLU A 166 -19.31 -27.75 -15.43
C GLU A 166 -19.68 -26.69 -14.36
N LEU A 167 -19.98 -25.47 -14.82
CA LEU A 167 -20.22 -24.31 -13.97
C LEU A 167 -21.58 -24.32 -13.26
N SER A 168 -22.68 -24.52 -14.01
CA SER A 168 -24.03 -24.60 -13.42
C SER A 168 -24.32 -26.03 -12.96
N PRO A 169 -25.02 -26.24 -11.83
CA PRO A 169 -25.52 -27.57 -11.48
C PRO A 169 -26.63 -28.09 -12.42
N ILE A 170 -27.21 -27.19 -13.23
CA ILE A 170 -28.35 -27.49 -14.12
C ILE A 170 -27.99 -27.05 -15.54
N GLN A 171 -28.22 -27.91 -16.53
CA GLN A 171 -27.98 -27.56 -17.92
C GLN A 171 -29.16 -26.75 -18.46
N GLY A 172 -28.88 -25.61 -19.10
CA GLY A 172 -29.92 -24.74 -19.66
C GLY A 172 -30.81 -25.43 -20.70
N ARG A 173 -30.28 -26.46 -21.40
CA ARG A 173 -31.03 -27.27 -22.37
C ARG A 173 -32.10 -28.18 -21.74
N ASP A 174 -32.00 -28.41 -20.43
CA ASP A 174 -32.96 -29.23 -19.68
C ASP A 174 -34.12 -28.37 -19.13
N ILE A 175 -34.05 -27.04 -19.29
CA ILE A 175 -35.13 -26.12 -18.93
C ILE A 175 -36.22 -26.21 -20.01
N PRO A 176 -37.48 -26.53 -19.66
CA PRO A 176 -38.56 -26.64 -20.63
C PRO A 176 -38.78 -25.35 -21.42
N GLU A 177 -39.14 -25.50 -22.69
CA GLU A 177 -39.48 -24.36 -23.55
C GLU A 177 -40.61 -23.51 -22.92
N GLY A 178 -40.43 -22.19 -22.92
CA GLY A 178 -41.36 -21.25 -22.29
C GLY A 178 -41.20 -21.07 -20.77
N VAL A 179 -40.39 -21.90 -20.11
CA VAL A 179 -40.05 -21.77 -18.67
C VAL A 179 -38.72 -21.04 -18.52
N GLY A 180 -38.55 -19.90 -19.19
CA GLY A 180 -37.33 -19.10 -19.17
C GLY A 180 -37.55 -17.69 -18.61
N GLY A 181 -36.57 -17.18 -17.87
CA GLY A 181 -36.56 -15.79 -17.39
C GLY A 181 -37.53 -15.46 -16.25
N GLY A 182 -37.41 -14.24 -15.71
CA GLY A 182 -38.30 -13.70 -14.68
C GLY A 182 -38.34 -14.54 -13.38
N VAL A 183 -39.52 -14.62 -12.77
CA VAL A 183 -39.72 -15.31 -11.48
C VAL A 183 -39.64 -16.83 -11.61
N MET A 184 -40.04 -17.42 -12.74
CA MET A 184 -40.10 -18.89 -12.87
C MET A 184 -38.73 -19.56 -12.86
N VAL A 185 -37.68 -18.85 -13.31
CA VAL A 185 -36.30 -19.34 -13.27
C VAL A 185 -35.43 -18.52 -12.35
N GLY A 186 -35.50 -17.18 -12.41
CA GLY A 186 -34.59 -16.29 -11.70
C GLY A 186 -34.89 -16.19 -10.22
N HIS A 187 -36.10 -15.73 -9.87
CA HIS A 187 -36.51 -15.49 -8.46
C HIS A 187 -37.28 -16.66 -7.83
N GLY A 188 -37.18 -17.84 -8.42
CA GLY A 188 -37.75 -19.07 -7.88
C GLY A 188 -36.64 -19.99 -7.38
N ALA A 189 -37.04 -21.14 -6.80
CA ALA A 189 -36.10 -22.12 -6.27
C ALA A 189 -35.00 -22.49 -7.29
N LEU A 190 -35.36 -22.67 -8.56
CA LEU A 190 -34.40 -23.02 -9.61
C LEU A 190 -33.20 -22.04 -9.67
N GLY A 191 -33.46 -20.73 -9.55
CA GLY A 191 -32.45 -19.68 -9.59
C GLY A 191 -31.79 -19.46 -8.25
N GLU A 192 -32.57 -19.00 -7.27
CA GLU A 192 -32.09 -18.57 -5.94
C GLU A 192 -31.55 -19.73 -5.10
N ASP A 193 -32.07 -20.95 -5.30
CA ASP A 193 -31.62 -22.11 -4.52
C ASP A 193 -30.59 -22.98 -5.24
N PHE A 194 -30.66 -23.13 -6.56
CA PHE A 194 -29.79 -24.07 -7.27
C PHE A 194 -28.78 -23.39 -8.18
N ILE A 195 -29.23 -22.62 -9.17
CA ILE A 195 -28.37 -22.10 -10.23
C ILE A 195 -27.43 -21.02 -9.71
N PHE A 196 -27.94 -19.94 -9.10
CA PHE A 196 -27.11 -18.82 -8.67
C PHE A 196 -26.08 -19.19 -7.60
N PRO A 197 -26.43 -19.85 -6.47
CA PRO A 197 -25.43 -20.25 -5.49
C PRO A 197 -24.43 -21.28 -6.07
N GLY A 198 -24.91 -22.26 -6.85
CA GLY A 198 -24.03 -23.26 -7.47
C GLY A 198 -23.04 -22.65 -8.47
N MET A 199 -23.49 -21.70 -9.29
CA MET A 199 -22.64 -20.95 -10.21
C MET A 199 -21.69 -20.01 -9.46
N ALA A 200 -22.16 -19.32 -8.41
CA ALA A 200 -21.33 -18.44 -7.58
C ALA A 200 -20.16 -19.21 -6.96
N GLU A 201 -20.43 -20.35 -6.34
CA GLU A 201 -19.40 -21.18 -5.71
C GLU A 201 -18.37 -21.69 -6.72
N LYS A 202 -18.83 -22.38 -7.77
CA LYS A 202 -17.93 -23.00 -8.76
C LYS A 202 -17.19 -21.94 -9.57
N GLY A 203 -17.87 -20.88 -9.99
CA GLY A 203 -17.29 -19.82 -10.80
C GLY A 203 -16.21 -19.05 -10.06
N ALA A 204 -16.48 -18.64 -8.81
CA ALA A 204 -15.48 -17.97 -8.00
C ALA A 204 -14.27 -18.88 -7.71
N ALA A 205 -14.49 -20.16 -7.44
CA ALA A 205 -13.40 -21.12 -7.22
C ALA A 205 -12.53 -21.30 -8.47
N VAL A 206 -13.14 -21.54 -9.64
CA VAL A 206 -12.44 -21.69 -10.92
C VAL A 206 -11.67 -20.41 -11.29
N GLY A 207 -12.33 -19.25 -11.20
CA GLY A 207 -11.71 -17.97 -11.50
C GLY A 207 -10.54 -17.63 -10.57
N THR A 208 -10.70 -17.85 -9.26
CA THR A 208 -9.65 -17.61 -8.26
C THR A 208 -8.42 -18.48 -8.53
N LYS A 209 -8.65 -19.78 -8.75
CA LYS A 209 -7.57 -20.73 -9.07
C LYS A 209 -6.85 -20.34 -10.36
N ALA A 210 -7.59 -19.97 -11.40
CA ALA A 210 -7.00 -19.53 -12.67
C ALA A 210 -6.10 -18.31 -12.51
N MET A 211 -6.47 -17.33 -11.66
CA MET A 211 -5.60 -16.20 -11.35
C MET A 211 -4.31 -16.62 -10.65
N MET A 212 -4.40 -17.50 -9.65
CA MET A 212 -3.23 -18.02 -8.93
C MET A 212 -2.29 -18.79 -9.87
N ASP A 213 -2.85 -19.64 -10.72
CA ASP A 213 -2.11 -20.44 -11.70
C ASP A 213 -1.48 -19.53 -12.77
N ALA A 214 -2.18 -18.50 -13.23
CA ALA A 214 -1.64 -17.52 -14.18
C ALA A 214 -0.48 -16.70 -13.58
N MET A 215 -0.58 -16.27 -12.32
CA MET A 215 0.53 -15.60 -11.62
C MET A 215 1.74 -16.52 -11.50
N SER A 216 1.52 -17.78 -11.09
CA SER A 216 2.57 -18.80 -11.00
C SER A 216 3.24 -19.03 -12.37
N GLY A 217 2.43 -19.20 -13.42
CA GLY A 217 2.91 -19.37 -14.79
C GLY A 217 3.70 -18.17 -15.33
N ALA A 218 3.46 -16.97 -14.79
CA ALA A 218 4.22 -15.76 -15.09
C ALA A 218 5.45 -15.57 -14.17
N GLY A 219 5.86 -16.60 -13.42
CA GLY A 219 7.02 -16.56 -12.53
C GLY A 219 6.82 -15.64 -11.33
N MET A 220 5.59 -15.55 -10.80
CA MET A 220 5.26 -14.74 -9.63
C MET A 220 4.68 -15.61 -8.51
N PRO A 221 4.94 -15.29 -7.24
CA PRO A 221 4.14 -15.86 -6.15
C PRO A 221 2.68 -15.44 -6.32
N SER A 222 1.75 -16.30 -5.92
CA SER A 222 0.32 -15.97 -5.98
C SER A 222 -0.04 -14.89 -4.97
N GLN A 223 -0.57 -13.76 -5.47
CA GLN A 223 -1.20 -12.74 -4.64
C GLN A 223 -2.64 -13.21 -4.37
N LYS A 224 -2.86 -13.77 -3.17
CA LYS A 224 -4.11 -14.45 -2.80
C LYS A 224 -5.33 -13.53 -2.78
N PHE A 225 -5.18 -12.32 -2.25
CA PHE A 225 -6.27 -11.35 -2.12
C PHE A 225 -6.83 -10.92 -3.48
N LEU A 226 -5.97 -10.45 -4.39
CA LEU A 226 -6.33 -10.06 -5.75
C LEU A 226 -6.83 -11.26 -6.55
N SER A 227 -6.26 -12.46 -6.36
CA SER A 227 -6.78 -13.66 -7.04
C SER A 227 -8.22 -13.95 -6.63
N ALA A 228 -8.53 -13.89 -5.32
CA ALA A 228 -9.88 -14.07 -4.81
C ALA A 228 -10.84 -12.97 -5.29
N LEU A 229 -10.40 -11.71 -5.22
CA LEU A 229 -11.18 -10.56 -5.68
C LEU A 229 -11.54 -10.67 -7.18
N PHE A 230 -10.58 -11.02 -8.02
CA PHE A 230 -10.80 -11.17 -9.46
C PHE A 230 -11.64 -12.41 -9.78
N GLY A 231 -11.46 -13.51 -9.06
CA GLY A 231 -12.31 -14.70 -9.20
C GLY A 231 -13.78 -14.40 -8.86
N ALA A 232 -14.03 -13.71 -7.75
CA ALA A 232 -15.37 -13.27 -7.37
C ALA A 232 -15.96 -12.28 -8.38
N ALA A 233 -15.21 -11.24 -8.76
CA ALA A 233 -15.66 -10.27 -9.75
C ALA A 233 -16.04 -10.92 -11.10
N ALA A 234 -15.29 -11.93 -11.55
CA ALA A 234 -15.51 -12.59 -12.84
C ALA A 234 -16.87 -13.30 -12.89
N ILE A 235 -17.22 -14.06 -11.84
CA ILE A 235 -18.52 -14.73 -11.80
C ILE A 235 -19.67 -13.76 -11.58
N LEU A 236 -19.44 -12.68 -10.84
CA LEU A 236 -20.45 -11.64 -10.58
C LEU A 236 -20.79 -10.80 -11.82
N GLU A 237 -19.99 -10.85 -12.89
CA GLU A 237 -20.38 -10.30 -14.20
C GLU A 237 -21.47 -11.11 -14.91
N ILE A 238 -21.66 -12.38 -14.51
CA ILE A 238 -22.54 -13.34 -15.19
C ILE A 238 -23.83 -13.55 -14.39
N ILE A 239 -23.73 -13.81 -13.10
CA ILE A 239 -24.87 -14.19 -12.25
C ILE A 239 -25.60 -12.96 -11.70
N HIS A 240 -26.85 -13.12 -11.23
CA HIS A 240 -27.54 -12.07 -10.50
C HIS A 240 -26.91 -11.90 -9.11
N PRO A 241 -26.15 -10.82 -8.84
CA PRO A 241 -25.36 -10.74 -7.61
C PRO A 241 -26.20 -10.35 -6.38
N ASP A 242 -27.44 -9.93 -6.60
CA ASP A 242 -28.39 -9.53 -5.56
C ASP A 242 -29.39 -10.64 -5.23
N ALA A 243 -29.35 -11.77 -5.96
CA ALA A 243 -30.22 -12.90 -5.68
C ALA A 243 -29.97 -13.37 -4.25
N ASP A 244 -31.06 -13.41 -3.47
CA ASP A 244 -31.10 -14.11 -2.20
C ASP A 244 -30.78 -15.58 -2.44
N VAL A 245 -30.15 -16.22 -1.46
CA VAL A 245 -29.76 -17.63 -1.54
C VAL A 245 -30.40 -18.41 -0.41
N ARG A 246 -30.37 -19.74 -0.53
CA ARG A 246 -30.88 -20.66 0.50
C ARG A 246 -30.40 -20.32 1.90
N GLU A 247 -31.26 -20.59 2.87
CA GLU A 247 -30.99 -20.39 4.30
C GLU A 247 -29.74 -21.13 4.81
N GLU A 248 -29.28 -22.17 4.11
CA GLU A 248 -28.03 -22.89 4.42
C GLU A 248 -26.79 -21.98 4.38
N TYR A 249 -26.83 -20.91 3.57
CA TYR A 249 -25.78 -19.91 3.49
C TYR A 249 -25.94 -18.78 4.51
N GLY A 250 -27.13 -18.65 5.08
CA GLY A 250 -27.50 -17.66 6.09
C GLY A 250 -28.90 -17.08 5.84
N PRO A 251 -29.35 -16.13 6.67
CA PRO A 251 -30.74 -15.67 6.64
C PRO A 251 -31.15 -15.07 5.29
N TYR A 252 -32.35 -15.45 4.81
CA TYR A 252 -32.95 -14.87 3.60
C TYR A 252 -33.04 -13.33 3.70
N GLY A 253 -32.77 -12.62 2.61
CA GLY A 253 -32.70 -11.16 2.59
C GLY A 253 -31.41 -10.57 3.18
N LYS A 254 -30.49 -11.39 3.68
CA LYS A 254 -29.20 -10.95 4.25
C LYS A 254 -27.98 -11.52 3.54
N VAL A 255 -28.12 -12.68 2.91
CA VAL A 255 -27.04 -13.34 2.18
C VAL A 255 -27.40 -13.39 0.70
N THR A 256 -26.46 -12.96 -0.13
CA THR A 256 -26.64 -12.87 -1.57
C THR A 256 -25.61 -13.73 -2.30
N SER A 257 -25.85 -13.93 -3.60
CA SER A 257 -24.87 -14.58 -4.50
C SER A 257 -23.48 -13.92 -4.46
N ALA A 258 -23.38 -12.62 -4.16
CA ALA A 258 -22.09 -11.93 -3.97
C ALA A 258 -21.32 -12.45 -2.75
N TYR A 259 -21.99 -12.70 -1.63
CA TYR A 259 -21.36 -13.30 -0.46
C TYR A 259 -20.91 -14.74 -0.73
N VAL A 260 -21.74 -15.54 -1.42
CA VAL A 260 -21.39 -16.93 -1.78
C VAL A 260 -20.16 -16.97 -2.70
N ALA A 261 -20.08 -16.07 -3.68
CA ALA A 261 -18.90 -15.92 -4.53
C ALA A 261 -17.65 -15.54 -3.71
N GLY A 262 -17.79 -14.58 -2.78
CA GLY A 262 -16.72 -14.19 -1.88
C GLY A 262 -16.23 -15.33 -0.98
N MET A 263 -17.16 -16.08 -0.37
CA MET A 263 -16.86 -17.25 0.47
C MET A 263 -16.06 -18.31 -0.29
N SER A 264 -16.50 -18.65 -1.50
CA SER A 264 -15.80 -19.64 -2.32
C SER A 264 -14.41 -19.16 -2.74
N ALA A 265 -14.28 -17.89 -3.15
CA ALA A 265 -12.99 -17.29 -3.50
C ALA A 265 -12.01 -17.26 -2.31
N VAL A 266 -12.47 -16.88 -1.12
CA VAL A 266 -11.69 -16.88 0.14
C VAL A 266 -11.16 -18.27 0.45
N ARG A 267 -12.05 -19.28 0.40
CA ARG A 267 -11.68 -20.69 0.62
C ARG A 267 -10.65 -21.17 -0.39
N THR A 268 -10.85 -20.87 -1.68
CA THR A 268 -9.93 -21.30 -2.75
C THR A 268 -8.56 -20.64 -2.63
N ALA A 269 -8.50 -19.35 -2.30
CA ALA A 269 -7.24 -18.64 -2.12
C ALA A 269 -6.53 -19.00 -0.80
N GLY A 270 -7.22 -19.63 0.15
CA GLY A 270 -6.71 -19.91 1.49
C GLY A 270 -6.45 -18.60 2.25
N LEU A 271 -7.43 -17.70 2.21
CA LEU A 271 -7.49 -16.48 3.02
C LEU A 271 -8.16 -16.79 4.37
N PRO A 272 -7.86 -16.03 5.44
CA PRO A 272 -8.53 -16.19 6.73
C PRO A 272 -10.03 -15.85 6.62
N GLU A 273 -10.85 -16.37 7.52
CA GLU A 273 -12.29 -16.09 7.54
C GLU A 273 -12.59 -14.66 8.01
N LYS A 274 -11.82 -14.18 8.99
CA LYS A 274 -11.95 -12.84 9.57
C LYS A 274 -10.67 -12.04 9.40
N LEU A 275 -10.85 -10.73 9.28
CA LEU A 275 -9.77 -9.75 9.24
C LEU A 275 -9.95 -8.70 10.33
N HIS A 276 -8.84 -8.16 10.81
CA HIS A 276 -8.87 -7.15 11.87
C HIS A 276 -8.27 -5.85 11.34
N VAL A 277 -9.05 -4.79 11.37
CA VAL A 277 -8.56 -3.45 11.03
C VAL A 277 -7.56 -3.01 12.10
N ARG A 278 -6.34 -2.65 11.68
CA ARG A 278 -5.29 -2.13 12.56
C ARG A 278 -5.82 -0.99 13.43
N ILE A 279 -5.39 -0.95 14.69
CA ILE A 279 -5.78 0.02 15.73
C ILE A 279 -7.20 -0.19 16.26
N THR A 280 -8.23 -0.14 15.41
CA THR A 280 -9.64 -0.25 15.85
C THR A 280 -10.00 -1.66 16.29
N GLY A 281 -9.30 -2.68 15.78
CA GLY A 281 -9.61 -4.09 16.03
C GLY A 281 -10.93 -4.53 15.39
N LYS A 282 -11.56 -3.69 14.57
CA LYS A 282 -12.84 -3.98 13.93
C LYS A 282 -12.71 -5.25 13.11
N GLU A 283 -13.50 -6.25 13.47
CA GLU A 283 -13.61 -7.50 12.74
C GLU A 283 -14.38 -7.28 11.42
N VAL A 284 -13.81 -7.79 10.33
CA VAL A 284 -14.42 -7.78 8.99
C VAL A 284 -14.51 -9.21 8.50
N ASP A 285 -15.70 -9.56 8.01
CA ASP A 285 -15.92 -10.83 7.33
C ASP A 285 -15.23 -10.82 5.96
N THR A 286 -14.28 -11.73 5.75
CA THR A 286 -13.45 -11.75 4.53
C THR A 286 -14.27 -12.13 3.30
N ALA A 287 -15.23 -13.05 3.44
CA ALA A 287 -16.11 -13.44 2.34
C ALA A 287 -16.96 -12.26 1.88
N LYS A 288 -17.52 -11.51 2.85
CA LYS A 288 -18.26 -10.28 2.56
C LYS A 288 -17.38 -9.23 1.89
N LEU A 289 -16.18 -8.98 2.41
CA LEU A 289 -15.23 -8.01 1.84
C LEU A 289 -14.90 -8.36 0.38
N ILE A 290 -14.55 -9.61 0.09
CA ILE A 290 -14.18 -10.05 -1.26
C ILE A 290 -15.38 -9.97 -2.22
N GLY A 291 -16.56 -10.41 -1.79
CA GLY A 291 -17.77 -10.34 -2.61
C GLY A 291 -18.17 -8.90 -2.95
N ASP A 292 -18.19 -8.02 -1.94
CA ASP A 292 -18.58 -6.62 -2.08
C ASP A 292 -17.54 -5.80 -2.88
N LEU A 293 -16.24 -6.01 -2.65
CA LEU A 293 -15.20 -5.40 -3.48
C LEU A 293 -15.23 -5.97 -4.91
N GLY A 294 -15.58 -7.25 -5.09
CA GLY A 294 -15.76 -7.86 -6.40
C GLY A 294 -16.89 -7.21 -7.20
N LEU A 295 -18.01 -6.91 -6.52
CA LEU A 295 -19.11 -6.11 -7.07
C LEU A 295 -18.66 -4.72 -7.50
N ILE A 296 -17.93 -4.02 -6.63
CA ILE A 296 -17.39 -2.69 -6.95
C ILE A 296 -16.48 -2.78 -8.18
N LEU A 297 -15.54 -3.73 -8.18
CA LEU A 297 -14.52 -3.85 -9.23
C LEU A 297 -15.13 -4.11 -10.61
N LYS A 298 -16.14 -4.98 -10.71
CA LYS A 298 -16.78 -5.27 -12.01
C LYS A 298 -17.58 -4.10 -12.57
N ASP A 299 -18.03 -3.18 -11.72
CA ASP A 299 -18.92 -2.07 -12.09
C ASP A 299 -18.17 -0.75 -12.30
N ILE A 300 -16.91 -0.64 -11.88
CA ILE A 300 -16.16 0.62 -11.81
C ILE A 300 -15.60 1.12 -13.15
N GLY A 301 -15.53 0.25 -14.15
CA GLY A 301 -14.85 0.50 -15.42
C GLY A 301 -13.51 -0.23 -15.50
N GLY A 302 -12.55 0.33 -16.24
CA GLY A 302 -11.23 -0.27 -16.46
C GLY A 302 -10.14 0.49 -15.70
N PRO A 303 -9.97 0.28 -14.38
CA PRO A 303 -8.89 0.91 -13.63
C PRO A 303 -7.54 0.43 -14.15
N THR A 304 -6.54 1.31 -14.03
CA THR A 304 -5.18 1.02 -14.48
C THR A 304 -4.42 0.18 -13.46
N VAL A 305 -3.20 -0.26 -13.82
CA VAL A 305 -2.28 -0.93 -12.89
C VAL A 305 -2.06 -0.10 -11.63
N ILE A 306 -1.89 1.23 -11.74
CA ILE A 306 -1.65 2.09 -10.58
C ILE A 306 -2.92 2.28 -9.72
N GLY A 307 -4.11 2.20 -10.34
CA GLY A 307 -5.38 2.16 -9.60
C GLY A 307 -5.52 0.89 -8.76
N ILE A 308 -5.16 -0.27 -9.33
CA ILE A 308 -5.19 -1.54 -8.60
C ILE A 308 -4.07 -1.64 -7.57
N MET A 309 -2.91 -1.02 -7.81
CA MET A 309 -1.89 -0.86 -6.77
C MET A 309 -2.40 0.01 -5.61
N ALA A 310 -3.13 1.10 -5.89
CA ALA A 310 -3.72 1.92 -4.84
C ALA A 310 -4.76 1.13 -4.02
N LEU A 311 -5.58 0.29 -4.68
CA LEU A 311 -6.47 -0.66 -4.00
C LEU A 311 -5.71 -1.62 -3.09
N ASP A 312 -4.61 -2.22 -3.57
CA ASP A 312 -3.76 -3.12 -2.78
C ASP A 312 -3.25 -2.41 -1.51
N GLU A 313 -2.81 -1.15 -1.65
CA GLU A 313 -2.33 -0.36 -0.51
C GLU A 313 -3.44 0.13 0.43
N ILE A 314 -4.65 0.40 -0.06
CA ILE A 314 -5.82 0.67 0.78
C ILE A 314 -6.15 -0.53 1.66
N VAL A 315 -5.97 -1.76 1.17
CA VAL A 315 -6.28 -3.00 1.91
C VAL A 315 -5.19 -3.36 2.93
N SER A 316 -4.02 -2.72 2.89
CA SER A 316 -2.93 -2.93 3.88
C SER A 316 -3.32 -2.61 5.34
N ILE A 317 -4.50 -2.03 5.54
CA ILE A 317 -5.10 -1.69 6.84
C ILE A 317 -5.35 -2.90 7.74
N PHE A 318 -5.39 -4.12 7.19
CA PHE A 318 -5.66 -5.34 7.95
C PHE A 318 -4.39 -5.92 8.58
N GLU A 319 -4.51 -6.42 9.81
CA GLU A 319 -3.40 -6.95 10.61
C GLU A 319 -2.76 -8.19 9.99
N GLU A 320 -3.56 -9.01 9.32
CA GLU A 320 -3.20 -10.28 8.68
C GLU A 320 -2.23 -10.10 7.50
N GLY A 321 -2.08 -8.88 6.97
CA GLY A 321 -1.11 -8.57 5.91
C GLY A 321 -1.45 -9.24 4.58
N LEU A 322 -2.70 -9.07 4.11
CA LEU A 322 -3.18 -9.72 2.89
C LEU A 322 -2.64 -9.13 1.59
N ALA A 323 -2.41 -7.82 1.59
CA ALA A 323 -2.24 -6.98 0.41
C ALA A 323 -1.57 -5.66 0.82
N GLY A 324 -0.77 -5.09 -0.08
CA GLY A 324 -0.02 -3.85 0.16
C GLY A 324 1.03 -3.95 1.27
N ALA A 325 1.88 -2.93 1.34
CA ALA A 325 2.90 -2.77 2.38
C ALA A 325 2.74 -1.45 3.15
N GLY A 326 1.86 -0.56 2.68
CA GLY A 326 1.71 0.82 3.12
C GLY A 326 1.41 0.99 4.60
N ALA A 327 0.80 0.01 5.28
CA ALA A 327 0.63 -0.03 6.73
C ALA A 327 1.37 -1.18 7.43
N GLY A 328 2.16 -1.96 6.69
CA GLY A 328 2.92 -3.10 7.21
C GLY A 328 4.17 -2.71 8.01
N PRO A 329 4.93 -3.71 8.50
CA PRO A 329 6.16 -3.49 9.27
C PRO A 329 7.33 -2.99 8.41
N VAL A 330 7.28 -3.26 7.10
CA VAL A 330 8.26 -2.81 6.11
C VAL A 330 7.79 -1.51 5.49
N ASN A 331 8.68 -0.54 5.34
CA ASN A 331 8.44 0.72 4.67
C ASN A 331 8.60 0.57 3.16
N PRO A 332 7.53 0.81 2.37
CA PRO A 332 7.64 0.80 0.92
C PRO A 332 8.09 2.17 0.40
N PRO A 333 8.33 2.31 -0.93
CA PRO A 333 8.51 3.60 -1.57
C PRO A 333 7.33 4.54 -1.26
N LEU A 334 7.54 5.87 -1.24
CA LEU A 334 6.55 6.82 -0.72
C LEU A 334 5.22 6.77 -1.46
N GLY A 335 5.24 6.41 -2.75
CA GLY A 335 4.05 6.23 -3.57
C GLY A 335 3.09 5.12 -3.09
N HIS A 336 3.53 4.26 -2.17
CA HIS A 336 2.73 3.17 -1.59
C HIS A 336 2.19 3.49 -0.18
N VAL A 337 2.54 4.65 0.37
CA VAL A 337 2.14 5.03 1.74
C VAL A 337 0.70 5.54 1.73
N CYS A 338 -0.25 4.61 1.66
CA CYS A 338 -1.70 4.87 1.68
C CYS A 338 -2.37 4.42 2.98
N GLY A 339 -1.97 3.25 3.50
CA GLY A 339 -2.70 2.54 4.55
C GLY A 339 -2.90 3.36 5.83
N ASP A 340 -1.92 4.15 6.26
CA ASP A 340 -2.05 4.99 7.46
C ASP A 340 -3.16 6.05 7.33
N ALA A 341 -3.43 6.56 6.12
CA ALA A 341 -4.50 7.54 5.91
C ALA A 341 -5.89 6.89 6.00
N VAL A 342 -6.01 5.65 5.52
CA VAL A 342 -7.26 4.87 5.63
C VAL A 342 -7.49 4.45 7.09
N ILE A 343 -6.46 4.01 7.81
CA ILE A 343 -6.55 3.75 9.26
C ILE A 343 -6.97 5.01 10.00
N ALA A 344 -6.35 6.16 9.70
CA ALA A 344 -6.69 7.44 10.32
C ALA A 344 -8.17 7.81 10.07
N LEU A 345 -8.66 7.64 8.84
CA LEU A 345 -10.07 7.83 8.52
C LEU A 345 -10.95 6.95 9.41
N LEU A 346 -10.69 5.64 9.47
CA LEU A 346 -11.55 4.71 10.23
C LEU A 346 -11.55 5.04 11.72
N CYS A 347 -10.41 5.38 12.32
CA CYS A 347 -10.35 5.83 13.71
C CYS A 347 -11.09 7.17 13.94
N LEU A 348 -11.07 8.09 12.97
CA LEU A 348 -11.79 9.37 13.05
C LEU A 348 -13.31 9.23 12.93
N LEU A 349 -13.81 8.05 12.52
CA LEU A 349 -15.24 7.75 12.49
C LEU A 349 -15.74 7.10 13.79
N GLU A 350 -14.85 6.77 14.72
CA GLU A 350 -15.25 6.29 16.05
C GLU A 350 -15.79 7.43 16.92
N ASP A 351 -16.77 7.12 17.77
CA ASP A 351 -17.42 8.09 18.66
C ASP A 351 -16.41 8.73 19.61
N GLY A 352 -16.45 10.07 19.71
CA GLY A 352 -15.55 10.84 20.56
C GLY A 352 -14.11 10.90 20.09
N SER A 353 -13.79 10.38 18.89
CA SER A 353 -12.45 10.47 18.31
C SER A 353 -12.04 11.91 18.03
N THR A 354 -10.74 12.17 18.17
CA THR A 354 -10.10 13.46 17.88
C THR A 354 -8.84 13.24 17.06
N GLU A 355 -8.43 14.23 16.28
CA GLU A 355 -7.21 14.20 15.49
C GLU A 355 -5.98 13.92 16.36
N GLN A 356 -5.94 14.43 17.60
CA GLN A 356 -4.86 14.19 18.56
C GLN A 356 -4.85 12.74 19.07
N GLY A 357 -6.03 12.18 19.38
CA GLY A 357 -6.17 10.78 19.80
C GLY A 357 -5.71 9.82 18.70
N VAL A 358 -6.20 10.04 17.49
CA VAL A 358 -5.81 9.25 16.30
C VAL A 358 -4.33 9.41 16.00
N ALA A 359 -3.78 10.64 16.08
CA ALA A 359 -2.36 10.89 15.89
C ALA A 359 -1.48 10.10 16.86
N LYS A 360 -1.89 9.99 18.13
CA LYS A 360 -1.18 9.19 19.15
C LYS A 360 -1.22 7.71 18.79
N ALA A 361 -2.40 7.18 18.46
CA ALA A 361 -2.57 5.76 18.12
C ALA A 361 -1.75 5.34 16.88
N LEU A 362 -1.74 6.17 15.83
CA LEU A 362 -0.91 5.95 14.63
C LEU A 362 0.59 5.88 14.97
N ARG A 363 1.05 6.78 15.85
CA ARG A 363 2.46 6.85 16.27
C ARG A 363 2.84 5.61 17.06
N GLU A 364 2.03 5.24 18.05
CA GLU A 364 2.25 4.06 18.88
C GLU A 364 2.29 2.78 18.03
N ARG A 365 1.36 2.65 17.08
CA ARG A 365 1.34 1.52 16.14
C ARG A 365 2.63 1.43 15.33
N ARG A 366 3.07 2.53 14.71
CA ARG A 366 4.30 2.55 13.90
C ARG A 366 5.54 2.25 14.75
N GLN A 367 5.62 2.82 15.95
CA GLN A 367 6.68 2.52 16.92
C GLN A 367 6.69 1.06 17.36
N ALA A 368 5.53 0.41 17.47
CA ALA A 368 5.43 -0.98 17.86
C ALA A 368 5.75 -1.96 16.71
N THR A 369 5.36 -1.63 15.48
CA THR A 369 5.29 -2.61 14.38
C THR A 369 6.35 -2.43 13.30
N SER A 370 6.88 -1.22 13.09
CA SER A 370 7.81 -0.97 11.98
C SER A 370 9.23 -1.44 12.31
N PHE A 371 9.94 -1.97 11.31
CA PHE A 371 11.35 -2.33 11.42
C PHE A 371 12.22 -1.07 11.58
N ASP A 372 11.88 -0.01 10.84
CA ASP A 372 12.42 1.34 11.01
C ASP A 372 11.27 2.33 11.27
N PRO A 373 10.90 2.57 12.55
CA PRO A 373 9.84 3.51 12.88
C PRO A 373 10.15 4.95 12.49
N ASP A 374 11.42 5.35 12.49
CA ASP A 374 11.79 6.73 12.15
C ASP A 374 11.51 7.00 10.67
N THR A 375 11.95 6.10 9.79
CA THR A 375 11.64 6.17 8.36
C THR A 375 10.13 6.14 8.10
N ALA A 376 9.40 5.25 8.79
CA ALA A 376 7.95 5.14 8.64
C ALA A 376 7.21 6.45 8.98
N MET A 377 7.56 7.06 10.11
CA MET A 377 6.93 8.30 10.55
C MET A 377 7.30 9.48 9.66
N ILE A 378 8.53 9.52 9.14
CA ILE A 378 8.97 10.58 8.23
C ILE A 378 8.29 10.43 6.86
N ALA A 379 8.14 9.20 6.35
CA ALA A 379 7.37 8.91 5.16
C ALA A 379 5.91 9.38 5.30
N MET A 380 5.27 9.07 6.44
CA MET A 380 3.94 9.56 6.79
C MET A 380 3.88 11.10 6.81
N ASN A 381 4.91 11.77 7.35
CA ASN A 381 4.98 13.24 7.39
C ASN A 381 5.06 13.83 5.98
N ILE A 382 5.94 13.29 5.13
CA ILE A 382 6.15 13.75 3.77
C ILE A 382 4.84 13.67 2.98
N ILE A 383 4.18 12.50 3.03
CA ILE A 383 2.92 12.28 2.32
C ILE A 383 1.79 13.12 2.91
N GLY A 384 1.65 13.16 4.23
CA GLY A 384 0.63 13.96 4.90
C GLY A 384 0.74 15.45 4.56
N ARG A 385 1.96 16.03 4.63
CA ARG A 385 2.22 17.41 4.24
C ARG A 385 1.96 17.63 2.75
N LYS A 386 2.43 16.72 1.89
CA LYS A 386 2.27 16.87 0.45
C LYS A 386 0.80 16.81 0.01
N ALA A 387 0.00 15.95 0.65
CA ALA A 387 -1.43 15.81 0.37
C ALA A 387 -2.23 17.07 0.69
N THR A 388 -1.75 17.94 1.60
CA THR A 388 -2.43 19.22 1.90
C THR A 388 -2.53 20.17 0.71
N GLN A 389 -1.68 19.99 -0.32
CA GLN A 389 -1.73 20.77 -1.56
C GLN A 389 -2.90 20.38 -2.47
N VAL A 390 -3.45 19.17 -2.31
CA VAL A 390 -4.63 18.69 -3.03
C VAL A 390 -5.87 18.89 -2.18
N CYS A 391 -5.89 18.32 -0.98
CA CYS A 391 -7.00 18.44 -0.05
C CYS A 391 -6.50 18.31 1.39
N ASN A 392 -6.67 19.37 2.18
CA ASN A 392 -6.46 19.35 3.62
C ASN A 392 -7.75 18.92 4.34
N GLY A 393 -7.62 18.15 5.42
CA GLY A 393 -8.71 17.79 6.31
C GLY A 393 -8.24 17.05 7.58
N PRO A 394 -9.19 16.42 8.29
CA PRO A 394 -8.94 15.71 9.55
C PRO A 394 -7.84 14.63 9.46
N VAL A 395 -7.77 13.90 8.35
CA VAL A 395 -6.82 12.79 8.16
C VAL A 395 -5.40 13.32 8.00
N THR A 396 -5.18 14.33 7.16
CA THR A 396 -3.86 14.97 7.04
C THR A 396 -3.43 15.60 8.37
N ASN A 397 -4.35 16.22 9.12
CA ASN A 397 -4.07 16.77 10.44
C ASN A 397 -3.57 15.68 11.40
N ALA A 398 -4.29 14.55 11.50
CA ALA A 398 -3.89 13.44 12.35
C ALA A 398 -2.52 12.85 11.95
N MET A 399 -2.28 12.63 10.65
CA MET A 399 -1.00 12.11 10.14
C MET A 399 0.17 13.06 10.44
N ILE A 400 0.00 14.37 10.23
CA ILE A 400 1.04 15.37 10.48
C ILE A 400 1.30 15.51 11.99
N LEU A 401 0.26 15.55 12.82
CA LEU A 401 0.39 15.55 14.29
C LEU A 401 1.06 14.27 14.80
N SER A 402 0.78 13.13 14.18
CA SER A 402 1.38 11.85 14.54
C SER A 402 2.88 11.87 14.30
N SER A 403 3.30 12.34 13.12
CA SER A 403 4.67 12.22 12.62
C SER A 403 5.61 13.35 12.99
N THR A 404 5.11 14.57 13.19
CA THR A 404 5.97 15.75 13.41
C THR A 404 6.90 15.63 14.62
N PRO A 405 6.46 15.13 15.80
CA PRO A 405 7.37 14.98 16.94
C PRO A 405 8.53 14.00 16.67
N VAL A 406 8.26 12.93 15.91
CA VAL A 406 9.30 11.98 15.51
C VAL A 406 10.24 12.64 14.51
N LEU A 407 9.72 13.26 13.45
CA LEU A 407 10.52 14.03 12.49
C LEU A 407 11.46 15.02 13.20
N THR A 408 10.92 15.88 14.08
CA THR A 408 11.71 16.90 14.78
C THR A 408 12.84 16.29 15.62
N ARG A 409 12.53 15.30 16.47
CA ARG A 409 13.54 14.58 17.27
C ARG A 409 14.64 14.01 16.37
N VAL A 410 14.21 13.32 15.33
CA VAL A 410 15.06 12.50 14.48
C VAL A 410 15.94 13.35 13.55
N LEU A 411 15.49 14.54 13.15
CA LEU A 411 16.35 15.54 12.50
C LEU A 411 17.34 16.17 13.50
N TYR A 412 16.88 16.51 14.71
CA TYR A 412 17.70 17.12 15.75
C TYR A 412 18.83 16.19 16.22
N ASP A 413 18.53 14.92 16.49
CA ASP A 413 19.52 13.94 16.96
C ASP A 413 20.64 13.74 15.92
N ARG A 414 20.27 13.63 14.64
CA ARG A 414 21.25 13.54 13.54
C ARG A 414 22.04 14.82 13.35
N ALA A 415 21.41 15.97 13.54
CA ALA A 415 22.09 17.25 13.45
C ALA A 415 23.12 17.40 14.58
N CYS A 416 22.75 17.05 15.82
CA CYS A 416 23.65 17.02 16.97
C CYS A 416 24.83 16.08 16.71
N ARG A 417 24.53 14.83 16.35
CA ARG A 417 25.57 13.83 16.08
C ARG A 417 26.52 14.29 14.98
N THR A 418 26.00 14.83 13.88
CA THR A 418 26.85 15.33 12.78
C THR A 418 27.71 16.50 13.24
N TYR A 419 27.14 17.47 13.96
CA TYR A 419 27.87 18.64 14.45
C TYR A 419 29.02 18.21 15.36
N ASP A 420 28.74 17.34 16.32
CA ASP A 420 29.69 16.89 17.33
C ASP A 420 30.81 16.06 16.66
N ASP A 421 30.48 15.15 15.74
CA ASP A 421 31.46 14.34 14.99
C ASP A 421 32.33 15.19 14.04
N LEU A 422 31.75 16.16 13.32
CA LEU A 422 32.53 17.08 12.47
C LEU A 422 33.45 17.97 13.31
N SER A 423 32.99 18.41 14.49
CA SER A 423 33.79 19.19 15.43
C SER A 423 34.96 18.38 15.99
N ALA A 424 34.78 17.06 16.14
CA ALA A 424 35.83 16.11 16.51
C ALA A 424 36.78 15.75 15.34
N GLY A 425 36.59 16.31 14.15
CA GLY A 425 37.48 16.14 13.01
C GLY A 425 37.16 14.95 12.10
N LYS A 426 36.00 14.32 12.26
CA LYS A 426 35.56 13.23 11.39
C LYS A 426 35.12 13.75 10.02
N SER A 427 35.27 12.92 8.98
CA SER A 427 34.79 13.28 7.64
C SER A 427 33.26 13.17 7.54
N LEU A 428 32.65 13.98 6.67
CA LEU A 428 31.22 13.90 6.40
C LEU A 428 30.84 12.52 5.84
N GLY A 429 31.66 11.98 4.94
CA GLY A 429 31.47 10.64 4.39
C GLY A 429 31.42 9.54 5.45
N ASP A 430 32.28 9.58 6.46
CA ASP A 430 32.30 8.56 7.52
C ASP A 430 31.06 8.65 8.42
N ILE A 431 30.62 9.87 8.74
CA ILE A 431 29.38 10.09 9.51
C ILE A 431 28.18 9.47 8.79
N VAL A 432 28.06 9.70 7.48
CA VAL A 432 26.94 9.15 6.69
C VAL A 432 26.99 7.62 6.61
N ARG A 433 28.17 7.02 6.44
CA ARG A 433 28.33 5.56 6.44
C ARG A 433 27.91 4.94 7.76
N GLU A 434 28.28 5.56 8.88
CA GLU A 434 27.88 5.09 10.20
C GLU A 434 26.38 5.20 10.42
N LEU A 435 25.74 6.29 10.00
CA LEU A 435 24.28 6.43 10.11
C LEU A 435 23.53 5.36 9.29
N ASP A 436 24.03 5.00 8.10
CA ASP A 436 23.46 3.90 7.30
C ASP A 436 23.70 2.53 7.94
N HIS A 437 24.87 2.31 8.55
CA HIS A 437 25.17 1.09 9.29
C HIS A 437 24.30 0.96 10.55
N GLU A 438 24.12 2.03 11.32
CA GLU A 438 23.20 2.08 12.47
C GLU A 438 21.75 1.75 12.04
N ARG A 439 21.32 2.25 10.87
CA ARG A 439 20.01 1.92 10.29
C ARG A 439 19.91 0.44 9.93
N GLN A 440 20.94 -0.15 9.32
CA GLN A 440 20.99 -1.59 9.05
C GLN A 440 20.80 -2.40 10.34
N LEU A 441 21.60 -2.10 11.38
CA LEU A 441 21.52 -2.80 12.67
C LEU A 441 20.15 -2.63 13.36
N LEU A 442 19.51 -1.45 13.22
CA LEU A 442 18.16 -1.20 13.72
C LEU A 442 17.14 -2.15 13.06
N VAL A 443 17.18 -2.26 11.74
CA VAL A 443 16.28 -3.11 10.95
C VAL A 443 16.51 -4.58 11.27
N GLU A 444 17.77 -5.02 11.33
CA GLU A 444 18.14 -6.38 11.71
C GLU A 444 17.62 -6.75 13.10
N ARG A 445 17.84 -5.89 14.10
CA ARG A 445 17.36 -6.11 15.47
C ARG A 445 15.85 -6.17 15.56
N ARG A 446 15.16 -5.14 15.07
CA ARG A 446 13.69 -5.03 15.22
C ARG A 446 12.95 -6.04 14.37
N GLY A 447 13.43 -6.32 13.16
CA GLY A 447 12.86 -7.38 12.32
C GLY A 447 13.06 -8.76 12.93
N ALA A 448 14.22 -9.04 13.54
CA ALA A 448 14.48 -10.29 14.24
C ALA A 448 13.52 -10.47 15.44
N GLU A 449 13.36 -9.43 16.27
CA GLU A 449 12.40 -9.42 17.38
C GLU A 449 10.96 -9.70 16.89
N ALA A 450 10.52 -8.96 15.87
CA ALA A 450 9.16 -9.07 15.34
C ALA A 450 8.88 -10.45 14.72
N LEU A 451 9.77 -10.96 13.86
CA LEU A 451 9.59 -12.25 13.21
C LEU A 451 9.78 -13.42 14.16
N THR A 452 10.66 -13.30 15.16
CA THR A 452 10.80 -14.32 16.21
C THR A 452 9.50 -14.47 16.98
N LYS A 453 8.91 -13.35 17.40
CA LYS A 453 7.61 -13.34 18.07
C LYS A 453 6.50 -13.91 17.19
N ALA A 454 6.42 -13.49 15.92
CA ALA A 454 5.37 -13.92 15.01
C ALA A 454 5.46 -15.41 14.61
N LYS A 455 6.68 -15.97 14.50
CA LYS A 455 6.89 -17.37 14.10
C LYS A 455 7.01 -18.34 15.28
N GLY A 456 7.12 -17.85 16.52
CA GLY A 456 7.33 -18.69 17.69
C GLY A 456 8.67 -19.44 17.69
N LYS A 457 9.64 -18.99 16.88
CA LYS A 457 10.99 -19.57 16.78
C LYS A 457 12.00 -18.49 16.46
N THR A 458 13.25 -18.66 16.87
CA THR A 458 14.33 -17.70 16.63
C THR A 458 14.47 -17.37 15.15
N VAL A 459 14.46 -16.09 14.82
CA VAL A 459 14.81 -15.54 13.51
C VAL A 459 15.87 -14.47 13.71
N LYS A 460 17.03 -14.62 13.05
CA LYS A 460 18.05 -13.57 12.98
C LYS A 460 18.50 -13.41 11.54
N VAL A 461 18.75 -12.18 11.14
CA VAL A 461 19.32 -11.83 9.83
C VAL A 461 20.41 -10.81 10.08
N HIS A 462 21.60 -11.06 9.55
CA HIS A 462 22.69 -10.10 9.54
C HIS A 462 23.25 -9.99 8.12
N PHE A 463 23.15 -8.80 7.52
CA PHE A 463 23.74 -8.55 6.21
C PHE A 463 25.25 -8.32 6.35
N THR A 464 26.03 -9.32 5.93
CA THR A 464 27.49 -9.26 5.91
C THR A 464 28.01 -8.41 4.76
N LYS A 465 27.17 -8.15 3.74
CA LYS A 465 27.48 -7.25 2.64
C LYS A 465 26.23 -6.57 2.10
N ILE A 466 26.30 -5.24 1.96
CA ILE A 466 25.37 -4.43 1.17
C ILE A 466 26.20 -3.55 0.24
N ALA A 467 26.17 -3.85 -1.05
CA ALA A 467 26.92 -3.10 -2.05
C ALA A 467 26.17 -2.97 -3.38
N LYS A 468 26.63 -2.06 -4.23
CA LYS A 468 26.09 -1.82 -5.58
C LYS A 468 26.84 -2.65 -6.63
N GLY A 469 26.17 -2.99 -7.72
CA GLY A 469 26.79 -3.62 -8.90
C GLY A 469 27.12 -5.09 -8.70
N ALA A 470 26.14 -5.93 -8.34
CA ALA A 470 26.32 -7.36 -8.17
C ALA A 470 26.83 -8.11 -9.42
N ARG A 471 26.37 -7.69 -10.60
CA ARG A 471 26.63 -8.38 -11.88
C ARG A 471 26.70 -7.46 -13.10
N ARG A 472 26.09 -6.26 -13.06
CA ARG A 472 25.95 -5.35 -14.21
C ARG A 472 27.06 -4.30 -14.21
N SER A 473 27.64 -4.05 -15.39
CA SER A 473 28.70 -3.05 -15.61
C SER A 473 28.20 -1.65 -15.98
N SER A 474 26.88 -1.42 -16.00
CA SER A 474 26.32 -0.11 -16.39
C SER A 474 26.65 0.98 -15.36
N LYS A 475 26.82 2.23 -15.81
CA LYS A 475 27.05 3.38 -14.93
C LYS A 475 25.95 3.51 -13.86
N MET A 476 24.73 3.13 -14.18
CA MET A 476 23.59 3.21 -13.27
C MET A 476 23.68 2.16 -12.15
N ALA A 477 24.01 0.91 -12.49
CA ALA A 477 24.21 -0.18 -11.53
C ALA A 477 25.47 0.02 -10.67
N ALA A 478 26.55 0.56 -11.25
CA ALA A 478 27.78 0.88 -10.54
C ALA A 478 27.64 2.10 -9.60
N ARG A 479 26.55 2.88 -9.72
CA ARG A 479 26.34 4.09 -8.91
C ARG A 479 25.27 3.92 -7.84
N TRP A 480 24.17 3.21 -8.13
CA TRP A 480 22.99 3.17 -7.27
C TRP A 480 22.64 1.74 -6.87
N LEU A 481 22.44 1.53 -5.56
CA LEU A 481 22.21 0.22 -4.95
C LEU A 481 21.02 -0.53 -5.58
N ALA A 482 19.88 0.15 -5.76
CA ALA A 482 18.63 -0.52 -6.11
C ALA A 482 18.59 -1.17 -7.51
N PHE A 483 19.48 -0.77 -8.43
CA PHE A 483 19.45 -1.30 -9.81
C PHE A 483 20.19 -2.61 -10.00
N ASP A 484 21.07 -2.97 -9.06
CA ASP A 484 21.81 -4.24 -9.07
C ASP A 484 22.47 -4.52 -7.71
N PRO A 485 21.69 -4.73 -6.63
CA PRO A 485 22.22 -4.85 -5.28
C PRO A 485 22.98 -6.16 -5.09
N ALA A 486 24.19 -6.06 -4.56
CA ALA A 486 25.02 -7.16 -4.09
C ALA A 486 24.78 -7.35 -2.59
N LEU A 487 24.09 -8.44 -2.26
CA LEU A 487 23.72 -8.78 -0.89
C LEU A 487 24.28 -10.13 -0.48
N ASP A 488 24.95 -10.16 0.66
CA ASP A 488 25.34 -11.38 1.37
C ASP A 488 24.78 -11.28 2.80
N ALA A 489 24.35 -12.40 3.37
CA ALA A 489 23.79 -12.42 4.73
C ALA A 489 23.94 -13.77 5.43
N GLU A 490 24.04 -13.70 6.75
CA GLU A 490 23.83 -14.82 7.65
C GLU A 490 22.36 -14.81 8.12
N VAL A 491 21.70 -15.97 8.03
CA VAL A 491 20.31 -16.12 8.43
C VAL A 491 20.17 -17.30 9.38
N THR A 492 19.63 -17.03 10.57
CA THR A 492 19.31 -18.05 11.58
C THR A 492 17.82 -18.31 11.63
N LEU A 493 17.42 -19.58 11.58
CA LEU A 493 16.06 -20.04 11.82
C LEU A 493 16.06 -21.19 12.83
N GLY A 494 15.52 -20.95 14.03
CA GLY A 494 15.67 -21.88 15.15
C GLY A 494 17.14 -22.00 15.53
N ASP A 495 17.67 -23.23 15.45
CA ASP A 495 19.07 -23.55 15.80
C ASP A 495 19.99 -23.59 14.56
N GLU A 496 19.42 -23.49 13.36
CA GLU A 496 20.18 -23.56 12.11
C GLU A 496 20.57 -22.15 11.64
N THR A 497 21.83 -21.96 11.28
CA THR A 497 22.33 -20.72 10.65
C THR A 497 23.01 -21.06 9.35
N ILE A 498 22.64 -20.35 8.28
CA ILE A 498 23.30 -20.47 6.98
C ILE A 498 23.87 -19.13 6.54
N HIS A 499 24.98 -19.18 5.80
CA HIS A 499 25.58 -18.03 5.12
C HIS A 499 25.21 -18.08 3.64
N MET A 500 24.64 -17.00 3.11
CA MET A 500 24.21 -16.89 1.72
C MET A 500 24.95 -15.74 1.04
N GLU A 501 25.81 -16.06 0.07
CA GLU A 501 26.50 -15.07 -0.76
C GLU A 501 25.84 -14.92 -2.13
N GLY A 502 25.76 -13.69 -2.63
CA GLY A 502 25.15 -13.35 -3.90
C GLY A 502 23.64 -13.60 -3.89
N ILE A 503 22.95 -13.15 -2.83
CA ILE A 503 21.53 -13.46 -2.60
C ILE A 503 20.68 -13.10 -3.82
N ILE A 504 20.84 -11.89 -4.34
CA ILE A 504 20.00 -11.35 -5.42
C ILE A 504 20.35 -11.94 -6.79
N ASN A 505 21.64 -12.07 -7.09
CA ASN A 505 22.13 -12.45 -8.42
C ASN A 505 22.38 -13.95 -8.59
N ARG A 506 22.43 -14.73 -7.51
CA ARG A 506 22.72 -16.16 -7.51
C ARG A 506 21.71 -16.98 -6.71
N VAL A 507 21.59 -16.75 -5.41
CA VAL A 507 20.82 -17.65 -4.51
C VAL A 507 19.33 -17.65 -4.83
N VAL A 508 18.70 -16.48 -5.00
CA VAL A 508 17.28 -16.37 -5.36
C VAL A 508 16.99 -17.06 -6.72
N PRO A 509 17.75 -16.77 -7.80
CA PRO A 509 17.61 -17.49 -9.07
C PRO A 509 17.78 -19.01 -8.95
N GLU A 510 18.81 -19.48 -8.24
CA GLU A 510 19.06 -20.92 -8.05
C GLU A 510 17.88 -21.61 -7.35
N VAL A 511 17.42 -21.05 -6.23
CA VAL A 511 16.30 -21.62 -5.46
C VAL A 511 15.02 -21.65 -6.31
N ALA A 512 14.74 -20.58 -7.06
CA ALA A 512 13.60 -20.53 -7.97
C ALA A 512 13.66 -21.57 -9.10
N GLN A 513 14.87 -21.97 -9.52
CA GLN A 513 15.11 -23.05 -10.48
C GLN A 513 15.17 -24.44 -9.83
N GLY A 514 14.94 -24.52 -8.52
CA GLY A 514 14.94 -25.76 -7.75
C GLY A 514 16.31 -26.24 -7.28
N ILE A 515 17.34 -25.40 -7.39
CA ILE A 515 18.70 -25.68 -6.94
C ILE A 515 18.86 -25.18 -5.49
N GLY A 516 19.18 -26.08 -4.57
CA GLY A 516 19.38 -25.75 -3.15
C GLY A 516 18.10 -25.27 -2.45
N ARG A 517 16.99 -26.00 -2.63
CA ARG A 517 15.65 -25.67 -2.12
C ARG A 517 15.60 -25.53 -0.60
N GLU A 518 16.51 -26.15 0.13
CA GLU A 518 16.68 -26.02 1.57
C GLU A 518 16.92 -24.57 2.01
N ARG A 519 17.42 -23.70 1.12
CA ARG A 519 17.62 -22.27 1.39
C ARG A 519 16.32 -21.44 1.33
N ALA A 520 15.23 -21.98 0.78
CA ALA A 520 13.97 -21.23 0.58
C ALA A 520 13.33 -20.66 1.86
N PRO A 521 13.29 -21.40 3.00
CA PRO A 521 12.78 -20.85 4.26
C PRO A 521 13.62 -19.66 4.77
N PHE A 522 14.95 -19.73 4.60
CA PHE A 522 15.87 -18.66 5.00
C PHE A 522 15.71 -17.41 4.11
N LEU A 523 15.57 -17.59 2.79
CA LEU A 523 15.22 -16.49 1.89
C LEU A 523 13.89 -15.84 2.28
N SER A 524 12.89 -16.65 2.62
CA SER A 524 11.57 -16.15 3.02
C SER A 524 11.62 -15.34 4.33
N ALA A 525 12.55 -15.69 5.23
CA ALA A 525 12.79 -14.93 6.46
C ALA A 525 13.59 -13.65 6.21
N LEU A 526 14.55 -13.67 5.27
CA LEU A 526 15.39 -12.52 4.92
C LEU A 526 14.67 -11.46 4.08
N ALA A 527 13.72 -11.86 3.24
CA ALA A 527 13.09 -10.97 2.26
C ALA A 527 12.51 -9.67 2.86
N PRO A 528 11.79 -9.67 4.01
CA PRO A 528 11.29 -8.43 4.63
C PRO A 528 12.40 -7.44 5.01
N PHE A 529 13.55 -7.92 5.51
CA PHE A 529 14.67 -7.07 5.88
C PHE A 529 15.35 -6.46 4.65
N ALA A 530 15.56 -7.28 3.62
CA ALA A 530 16.13 -6.81 2.37
C ALA A 530 15.19 -5.79 1.70
N SER A 531 13.88 -6.01 1.77
CA SER A 531 12.86 -5.07 1.28
C SER A 531 12.95 -3.72 2.01
N GLU A 532 13.05 -3.72 3.34
CA GLU A 532 13.23 -2.48 4.12
C GLU A 532 14.47 -1.70 3.70
N LEU A 533 15.65 -2.36 3.65
CA LEU A 533 16.90 -1.66 3.37
C LEU A 533 17.05 -1.26 1.89
N LEU A 534 16.52 -2.04 0.96
CA LEU A 534 16.66 -1.76 -0.47
C LEU A 534 15.59 -0.82 -1.03
N LEU A 535 14.37 -0.86 -0.49
CA LEU A 535 13.23 -0.08 -1.02
C LEU A 535 12.98 1.21 -0.22
N ALA A 536 13.23 1.23 1.09
CA ALA A 536 13.06 2.41 1.92
C ALA A 536 14.28 3.36 1.89
N GLY A 537 15.23 3.13 0.98
CA GLY A 537 16.34 4.05 0.68
C GLY A 537 15.91 5.39 0.07
N ASN A 538 14.60 5.61 -0.04
CA ASN A 538 13.97 6.81 -0.56
C ASN A 538 13.78 7.91 0.49
N VAL A 539 13.82 7.61 1.79
CA VAL A 539 13.90 8.62 2.85
C VAL A 539 15.38 8.89 3.16
N ILE A 540 15.84 10.10 2.86
CA ILE A 540 17.27 10.42 2.68
C ILE A 540 17.84 11.26 3.82
N ILE A 541 17.28 11.13 5.03
CA ILE A 541 17.65 11.94 6.20
C ILE A 541 19.09 11.74 6.66
N ASN A 542 19.65 10.53 6.48
CA ASN A 542 21.06 10.24 6.73
C ASN A 542 22.00 10.92 5.72
N VAL A 543 21.48 11.50 4.64
CA VAL A 543 22.25 12.27 3.66
C VAL A 543 21.98 13.76 3.82
N THR A 544 20.70 14.13 3.87
CA THR A 544 20.28 15.53 3.90
C THR A 544 20.73 16.23 5.17
N VAL A 545 20.48 15.64 6.35
CA VAL A 545 20.83 16.31 7.62
C VAL A 545 22.34 16.50 7.75
N PRO A 546 23.20 15.48 7.49
CA PRO A 546 24.63 15.70 7.61
C PRO A 546 25.19 16.73 6.62
N ALA A 547 24.70 16.73 5.38
CA ALA A 547 25.11 17.71 4.38
C ALA A 547 24.73 19.15 4.79
N VAL A 548 23.52 19.33 5.33
CA VAL A 548 23.03 20.62 5.82
C VAL A 548 23.91 21.13 6.96
N VAL A 549 24.23 20.28 7.95
CA VAL A 549 25.07 20.67 9.09
C VAL A 549 26.49 21.02 8.65
N ALA A 550 27.11 20.22 7.78
CA ALA A 550 28.46 20.49 7.28
C ALA A 550 28.55 21.85 6.55
N ALA A 551 27.55 22.16 5.73
CA ALA A 551 27.46 23.45 5.05
C ALA A 551 27.23 24.60 6.04
N ALA A 552 26.30 24.42 6.98
CA ALA A 552 25.97 25.41 8.00
C ALA A 552 27.17 25.76 8.91
N MET A 553 28.01 24.77 9.26
CA MET A 553 29.26 24.97 9.99
C MET A 553 30.37 25.64 9.16
N GLY A 554 30.14 25.92 7.87
CA GLY A 554 31.15 26.46 6.96
C GLY A 554 32.30 25.49 6.65
N ARG A 555 32.11 24.17 6.89
CA ARG A 555 33.13 23.14 6.63
C ARG A 555 33.23 22.79 5.15
N MET A 556 32.13 22.94 4.42
CA MET A 556 32.00 22.61 3.00
C MET A 556 31.01 23.56 2.33
N SER A 557 31.08 23.68 1.00
CA SER A 557 30.00 24.32 0.24
C SER A 557 28.74 23.43 0.25
N PRO A 558 27.52 23.99 0.11
CA PRO A 558 26.29 23.20 0.00
C PRO A 558 26.33 22.11 -1.07
N SER A 559 26.92 22.39 -2.25
CA SER A 559 27.04 21.41 -3.34
C SER A 559 28.01 20.28 -3.00
N ASP A 560 29.17 20.60 -2.40
CA ASP A 560 30.18 19.60 -2.06
C ASP A 560 29.73 18.71 -0.92
N ALA A 561 29.11 19.30 0.12
CA ALA A 561 28.52 18.55 1.23
C ALA A 561 27.46 17.56 0.75
N ALA A 562 26.56 18.01 -0.13
CA ALA A 562 25.53 17.15 -0.72
C ALA A 562 26.11 16.03 -1.59
N LEU A 563 27.17 16.30 -2.36
CA LEU A 563 27.82 15.30 -3.20
C LEU A 563 28.55 14.25 -2.36
N GLU A 564 29.30 14.67 -1.35
CA GLU A 564 30.03 13.77 -0.46
C GLU A 564 29.06 12.89 0.32
N ALA A 565 28.03 13.48 0.94
CA ALA A 565 27.03 12.75 1.70
C ALA A 565 26.26 11.73 0.83
N GLN A 566 25.83 12.10 -0.38
CA GLN A 566 25.19 11.16 -1.31
C GLN A 566 26.12 10.02 -1.70
N SER A 567 27.41 10.30 -1.92
CA SER A 567 28.39 9.29 -2.34
C SER A 567 28.70 8.29 -1.23
N ALA A 568 28.53 8.69 0.03
CA ALA A 568 28.72 7.85 1.21
C ALA A 568 27.47 7.04 1.60
N GLY A 569 26.25 7.55 1.36
CA GLY A 569 25.00 6.88 1.73
C GLY A 569 24.62 5.73 0.78
N ILE A 570 25.04 4.50 1.09
CA ILE A 570 24.74 3.32 0.27
C ILE A 570 23.25 2.94 0.34
N ILE A 571 22.68 2.97 1.55
CA ILE A 571 21.28 2.59 1.82
C ILE A 571 20.39 3.81 1.60
N SER A 572 20.73 4.93 2.23
CA SER A 572 19.91 6.15 2.21
C SER A 572 20.03 6.98 0.92
N ALA A 573 20.95 6.64 0.00
CA ALA A 573 20.95 7.13 -1.37
C ALA A 573 21.00 5.98 -2.37
N GLY A 574 20.16 4.96 -2.14
CA GLY A 574 20.09 3.77 -3.00
C GLY A 574 19.58 4.02 -4.43
N ILE A 575 18.96 5.18 -4.69
CA ILE A 575 18.45 5.61 -6.01
C ILE A 575 18.84 7.06 -6.36
N PRO A 576 18.80 7.47 -7.64
CA PRO A 576 19.14 8.83 -8.04
C PRO A 576 18.16 9.88 -7.51
N GLY A 577 18.69 11.02 -7.07
CA GLY A 577 17.89 12.22 -6.78
C GLY A 577 18.31 12.97 -5.53
N THR A 578 19.10 12.35 -4.65
CA THR A 578 19.44 12.85 -3.31
C THR A 578 20.24 14.15 -3.31
N LYS A 579 21.26 14.30 -4.16
CA LYS A 579 22.17 15.47 -4.13
C LYS A 579 21.42 16.79 -4.21
N ALA A 580 20.58 16.96 -5.23
CA ALA A 580 19.89 18.23 -5.46
C ALA A 580 18.95 18.62 -4.30
N LYS A 581 18.42 17.60 -3.58
CA LYS A 581 17.55 17.79 -2.43
C LYS A 581 18.34 18.24 -1.20
N ALA A 582 19.45 17.55 -0.91
CA ALA A 582 20.35 17.91 0.17
C ALA A 582 21.01 19.28 -0.04
N GLU A 583 21.41 19.59 -1.28
CA GLU A 583 22.01 20.87 -1.66
C GLU A 583 21.04 22.04 -1.45
N ALA A 584 19.77 21.89 -1.84
CA ALA A 584 18.74 22.90 -1.63
C ALA A 584 18.48 23.17 -0.13
N ALA A 585 18.38 22.12 0.68
CA ALA A 585 18.26 22.26 2.13
C ALA A 585 19.51 22.93 2.75
N ALA A 586 20.71 22.56 2.29
CA ALA A 586 21.96 23.11 2.80
C ALA A 586 22.11 24.61 2.49
N LEU A 587 21.68 25.05 1.30
CA LEU A 587 21.64 26.47 0.93
C LEU A 587 20.77 27.27 1.90
N VAL A 588 19.55 26.78 2.20
CA VAL A 588 18.65 27.46 3.14
C VAL A 588 19.26 27.60 4.53
N ALA A 589 19.98 26.59 5.03
CA ALA A 589 20.62 26.69 6.34
C ALA A 589 21.73 27.74 6.37
N VAL A 590 22.56 27.80 5.32
CA VAL A 590 23.62 28.80 5.19
C VAL A 590 23.04 30.21 5.11
N ASP A 591 22.01 30.42 4.28
CA ASP A 591 21.35 31.71 4.14
C ASP A 591 20.68 32.13 5.47
N THR A 592 20.08 31.19 6.20
CA THR A 592 19.47 31.44 7.52
C THR A 592 20.50 31.91 8.56
N LEU A 593 21.73 31.43 8.50
CA LEU A 593 22.81 31.85 9.40
C LEU A 593 23.45 33.20 9.01
N ALA A 594 23.21 33.65 7.78
CA ALA A 594 23.70 34.94 7.28
C ALA A 594 22.77 36.12 7.62
N LEU A 595 21.50 35.83 7.94
CA LEU A 595 20.51 36.77 8.48
C LEU A 595 20.73 36.98 9.98
#